data_AF-A0A3S2U974-F1
#
_entry.id   AF-A0A3S2U974-F1
#
_cell.length_a   1.000
_cell.length_b   1.000
_cell.length_c   1.000
_cell.angle_alpha   90.00
_cell.angle_beta   90.00
_cell.angle_gamma   90.00
#
_symmetry.space_group_name_H-M   'P 1'
#
loop_
_entity.id
_entity.type
_entity.pdbx_description
1 polymer ?
#
loop_
_entity_poly.entity_id
_entity_poly.type
_entity_poly.pdbx_seq_one_letter_code
_entity_poly.pdbx_strand_id
1 'polypeptide(L)'
;MQSEGFIARLEQDDNGWPVITGKISDTPYWVYFLDCADDGSRCKGVQFHSGYALDREVSLQEMNDFNYGHRYIRAYLNKKGNPRMQMDLLMRDEGMGRETFSQYLDLWRQLIERWEKAMDF
;
A
#
# COMPACT_ATOMS: atom_id res chain seq x y z
N MET A 1 -3.38 -13.24 -1.78
CA MET A 1 -3.62 -12.12 -2.71
C MET A 1 -4.37 -12.58 -3.94
N GLN A 2 -3.78 -13.40 -4.83
CA GLN A 2 -4.48 -13.88 -6.03
C GLN A 2 -5.75 -14.68 -5.70
N SER A 3 -5.73 -15.49 -4.63
CA SER A 3 -6.93 -16.17 -4.09
C SER A 3 -8.04 -15.22 -3.66
N GLU A 4 -7.68 -14.00 -3.28
CA GLU A 4 -8.60 -12.93 -2.86
C GLU A 4 -8.99 -12.02 -4.03
N GLY A 5 -8.69 -12.42 -5.27
CA GLY A 5 -9.05 -11.67 -6.50
C GLY A 5 -8.09 -10.55 -6.90
N PHE A 6 -6.95 -10.38 -6.21
CA PHE A 6 -5.99 -9.35 -6.57
C PHE A 6 -5.19 -9.72 -7.82
N ILE A 7 -5.04 -8.75 -8.74
CA ILE A 7 -4.00 -8.81 -9.77
C ILE A 7 -2.67 -8.53 -9.08
N ALA A 8 -1.93 -9.58 -8.75
CA ALA A 8 -0.67 -9.50 -8.03
C ALA A 8 0.41 -10.36 -8.70
N ARG A 9 1.62 -9.80 -8.84
CA ARG A 9 2.81 -10.46 -9.41
C ARG A 9 3.98 -10.31 -8.45
N LEU A 10 4.72 -11.39 -8.21
CA LEU A 10 5.98 -11.34 -7.47
C LEU A 10 7.10 -11.01 -8.46
N GLU A 11 7.77 -9.89 -8.23
CA GLU A 11 8.84 -9.34 -9.07
C GLU A 11 10.04 -8.96 -8.19
N GLN A 12 11.07 -8.36 -8.78
CA GLN A 12 12.19 -7.76 -8.06
C GLN A 12 12.19 -6.25 -8.29
N ASP A 13 12.54 -5.48 -7.26
CA ASP A 13 12.75 -4.04 -7.38
C ASP A 13 14.11 -3.72 -8.03
N ASP A 14 14.41 -2.43 -8.21
CA ASP A 14 15.65 -1.97 -8.85
C ASP A 14 16.92 -2.39 -8.10
N ASN A 15 16.80 -2.78 -6.83
CA ASN A 15 17.90 -3.26 -5.99
C ASN A 15 17.94 -4.80 -5.91
N GLY A 16 17.05 -5.50 -6.62
CA GLY A 16 16.94 -6.96 -6.63
C GLY A 16 16.12 -7.54 -5.48
N TRP A 17 15.50 -6.72 -4.63
CA TRP A 17 14.68 -7.19 -3.51
C TRP A 17 13.29 -7.63 -3.99
N PRO A 18 12.69 -8.67 -3.38
CA PRO A 18 11.36 -9.12 -3.76
C PRO A 18 10.33 -8.02 -3.49
N VAL A 19 9.43 -7.82 -4.46
CA VAL A 19 8.30 -6.89 -4.35
C VAL A 19 7.08 -7.52 -5.01
N ILE A 20 5.89 -7.33 -4.45
CA ILE A 20 4.66 -7.68 -5.15
C ILE A 20 4.13 -6.45 -5.85
N THR A 21 3.91 -6.51 -7.15
CA THR A 21 3.26 -5.45 -7.93
C THR A 21 1.83 -5.83 -8.28
N GLY A 22 0.99 -4.84 -8.48
CA GLY A 22 -0.39 -5.06 -8.87
C GLY A 22 -1.13 -3.77 -9.19
N LYS A 23 -2.44 -3.90 -9.39
CA LYS A 23 -3.32 -2.75 -9.55
C LYS A 23 -4.69 -2.96 -8.89
N ILE A 24 -5.25 -1.88 -8.39
CA ILE A 24 -6.66 -1.76 -7.99
C ILE A 24 -7.23 -0.69 -8.92
N SER A 25 -8.28 -1.01 -9.68
CA SER A 25 -8.69 -0.17 -10.82
C SER A 25 -7.49 0.10 -11.76
N ASP A 26 -7.16 1.37 -11.98
CA ASP A 26 -5.98 1.82 -12.71
C ASP A 26 -4.84 2.32 -11.80
N THR A 27 -5.03 2.28 -10.49
CA THR A 27 -4.00 2.63 -9.51
C THR A 27 -2.99 1.50 -9.35
N PRO A 28 -1.71 1.71 -9.66
CA PRO A 28 -0.66 0.75 -9.36
C PRO A 28 -0.39 0.69 -7.86
N TYR A 29 -0.07 -0.50 -7.37
CA TYR A 29 0.44 -0.68 -6.02
C TYR A 29 1.65 -1.61 -6.00
N TRP A 30 2.43 -1.44 -4.93
CA TRP A 30 3.57 -2.26 -4.56
C TRP A 30 3.39 -2.77 -3.14
N VAL A 31 3.85 -3.97 -2.87
CA VAL A 31 3.94 -4.54 -1.53
C VAL A 31 5.39 -4.88 -1.25
N TYR A 32 5.99 -4.12 -0.35
CA TYR A 32 7.38 -4.28 0.05
C TYR A 32 7.48 -5.19 1.28
N PHE A 33 8.50 -6.03 1.31
CA PHE A 33 8.88 -6.79 2.49
C PHE A 33 9.95 -6.00 3.24
N LEU A 34 9.69 -5.71 4.52
CA LEU A 34 10.51 -4.81 5.34
C LEU A 34 11.10 -5.55 6.54
N ASP A 35 12.16 -4.97 7.10
CA ASP A 35 12.83 -5.44 8.31
C ASP A 35 13.23 -6.93 8.23
N CYS A 36 13.74 -7.32 7.06
CA CYS A 36 14.22 -8.66 6.77
C CYS A 36 15.60 -8.92 7.39
N ALA A 37 15.95 -10.20 7.54
CA ALA A 37 17.32 -10.60 7.79
C ALA A 37 18.20 -10.30 6.56
N ASP A 38 19.53 -10.31 6.73
CA ASP A 38 20.50 -9.96 5.69
C ASP A 38 20.37 -10.83 4.41
N ASP A 39 19.82 -12.04 4.56
CA ASP A 39 19.53 -12.99 3.48
C ASP A 39 18.20 -12.71 2.75
N GLY A 40 17.48 -11.64 3.11
CA GLY A 40 16.17 -11.29 2.56
C GLY A 40 14.99 -12.10 3.12
N SER A 41 15.23 -13.00 4.08
CA SER A 41 14.19 -13.83 4.70
C SER A 41 13.69 -13.25 6.03
N ARG A 42 12.66 -13.87 6.62
CA ARG A 42 12.15 -13.55 7.98
C ARG A 42 11.82 -12.06 8.17
N CYS A 43 11.22 -11.45 7.15
CA CYS A 43 10.78 -10.06 7.17
C CYS A 43 9.72 -9.83 8.26
N LYS A 44 9.91 -8.76 9.02
CA LYS A 44 9.06 -8.42 10.18
C LYS A 44 8.02 -7.36 9.87
N GLY A 45 8.03 -6.82 8.66
CA GLY A 45 7.05 -5.86 8.19
C GLY A 45 6.66 -6.12 6.74
N VAL A 46 5.44 -5.72 6.40
CA VAL A 46 4.96 -5.63 5.03
C VAL A 46 4.37 -4.23 4.85
N GLN A 47 4.71 -3.55 3.76
CA GLN A 47 4.14 -2.25 3.44
C GLN A 47 3.44 -2.30 2.09
N PHE A 48 2.14 -2.04 2.11
CA PHE A 48 1.39 -1.68 0.90
C PHE A 48 1.66 -0.22 0.58
N HIS A 49 1.96 0.06 -0.68
CA HIS A 49 2.28 1.39 -1.17
C HIS A 49 1.60 1.62 -2.51
N SER A 50 0.97 2.78 -2.66
CA SER A 50 0.43 3.27 -3.93
C SER A 50 0.82 4.72 -4.12
N GLY A 51 0.98 5.12 -5.38
CA GLY A 51 1.34 6.48 -5.74
C GLY A 51 0.53 6.99 -6.91
N TYR A 52 0.13 8.25 -6.81
CA TYR A 52 -0.69 8.95 -7.78
C TYR A 52 0.13 10.03 -8.48
N ALA A 53 -0.29 10.38 -9.69
CA ALA A 53 0.10 11.60 -10.39
C ALA A 53 -1.19 12.17 -10.98
N LEU A 54 -1.75 13.19 -10.31
CA LEU A 54 -3.02 13.79 -10.70
C LEU A 54 -2.76 15.04 -11.56
N ASP A 55 -3.73 15.37 -12.42
CA ASP A 55 -3.68 16.59 -13.25
C ASP A 55 -3.99 17.88 -12.46
N ARG A 56 -4.23 17.75 -11.14
CA ARG A 56 -4.45 18.85 -10.21
C ARG A 56 -3.51 18.77 -9.03
N GLU A 57 -3.26 19.92 -8.42
CA GLU A 57 -2.60 19.96 -7.12
C GLU A 57 -3.50 19.36 -6.05
N VAL A 58 -2.88 18.60 -5.14
CA VAL A 58 -3.55 18.09 -3.94
C VAL A 58 -2.94 18.78 -2.73
N SER A 59 -3.80 19.30 -1.87
CA SER A 59 -3.40 20.05 -0.68
C SER A 59 -3.04 19.14 0.50
N LEU A 60 -2.25 19.66 1.43
CA LEU A 60 -2.01 19.00 2.72
C LEU A 60 -3.29 18.85 3.55
N GLN A 61 -4.27 19.76 3.35
CA GLN A 61 -5.57 19.67 4.02
C GLN A 61 -6.33 18.42 3.57
N GLU A 62 -6.40 18.16 2.26
CA GLU A 62 -7.01 16.94 1.72
C GLU A 62 -6.34 15.66 2.24
N MET A 63 -5.00 15.65 2.36
CA MET A 63 -4.28 14.51 2.97
C MET A 63 -4.67 14.32 4.44
N ASN A 64 -4.70 15.40 5.21
CA ASN A 64 -5.02 15.37 6.64
C ASN A 64 -6.47 14.94 6.88
N ASP A 65 -7.42 15.44 6.09
CA ASP A 65 -8.83 15.07 6.18
C ASP A 65 -9.02 13.59 5.86
N PHE A 66 -8.33 13.08 4.83
CA PHE A 66 -8.37 11.66 4.51
C PHE A 66 -7.79 10.80 5.64
N ASN A 67 -6.62 11.15 6.17
CA ASN A 67 -6.01 10.43 7.30
C ASN A 67 -6.90 10.47 8.55
N TYR A 68 -7.54 11.60 8.83
CA TYR A 68 -8.45 11.75 9.96
C TYR A 68 -9.63 10.77 9.88
N GLY A 69 -10.19 10.58 8.68
CA GLY A 69 -11.28 9.62 8.44
C GLY A 69 -10.84 8.16 8.35
N HIS A 70 -9.56 7.88 8.06
CA HIS A 70 -9.09 6.55 7.68
C HIS A 70 -7.80 6.15 8.40
N ARG A 71 -7.93 5.69 9.65
CA ARG A 71 -6.79 5.43 10.57
C ARG A 71 -5.79 4.36 10.14
N TYR A 72 -6.14 3.49 9.19
CA TYR A 72 -5.33 2.33 8.81
C TYR A 72 -4.46 2.57 7.58
N ILE A 73 -4.33 3.82 7.16
CA ILE A 73 -3.48 4.22 6.03
C ILE A 73 -2.85 5.56 6.33
N ARG A 74 -1.67 5.79 5.75
CA ARG A 74 -0.98 7.06 5.76
C ARG A 74 -1.01 7.64 4.36
N ALA A 75 -1.74 8.73 4.21
CA ALA A 75 -1.75 9.59 3.04
C ALA A 75 -0.75 10.73 3.23
N TYR A 76 0.11 10.98 2.25
CA TYR A 76 1.04 12.11 2.27
C TYR A 76 1.45 12.54 0.86
N LEU A 77 1.96 13.76 0.73
CA LEU A 77 2.55 14.25 -0.50
C LEU A 77 4.04 13.91 -0.54
N ASN A 78 4.52 13.42 -1.68
CA ASN A 78 5.95 13.32 -1.91
C ASN A 78 6.57 14.70 -2.21
N LYS A 79 7.90 14.75 -2.43
CA LYS A 79 8.63 16.00 -2.71
C LYS A 79 8.16 16.77 -3.96
N LYS A 80 7.41 16.13 -4.85
CA LYS A 80 6.83 16.72 -6.07
C LYS A 80 5.36 17.11 -5.91
N GLY A 81 4.78 17.02 -4.70
CA GLY A 81 3.37 17.30 -4.47
C GLY A 81 2.42 16.17 -4.88
N ASN A 82 2.95 14.99 -5.22
CA ASN A 82 2.14 13.86 -5.66
C ASN A 82 1.70 12.97 -4.49
N PRO A 83 0.41 12.57 -4.40
CA PRO A 83 -0.08 11.73 -3.30
C PRO A 83 0.58 10.36 -3.23
N ARG A 84 0.77 9.87 -2.01
CA ARG A 84 1.24 8.55 -1.65
C ARG A 84 0.36 7.98 -0.56
N MET A 85 -0.01 6.72 -0.73
CA MET A 85 -0.88 5.98 0.18
C MET A 85 -0.12 4.76 0.68
N GLN A 86 0.03 4.63 1.99
CA GLN A 86 0.80 3.54 2.62
C GLN A 86 0.03 2.86 3.73
N MET A 87 0.01 1.52 3.75
CA MET A 87 -0.48 0.73 4.88
C MET A 87 0.61 -0.26 5.31
N ASP A 88 1.08 -0.09 6.54
CA ASP A 88 2.10 -0.94 7.16
C ASP A 88 1.44 -2.06 7.99
N LEU A 89 1.87 -3.30 7.79
CA LEU A 89 1.48 -4.46 8.57
C LEU A 89 2.67 -4.99 9.37
N LEU A 90 2.45 -5.20 10.67
CA LEU A 90 3.42 -5.84 11.54
C LEU A 90 3.36 -7.36 11.34
N MET A 91 4.49 -7.95 10.96
CA MET A 91 4.65 -9.38 10.67
C MET A 91 5.70 -10.03 11.59
N ARG A 92 5.85 -9.54 12.82
CA ARG A 92 6.81 -10.05 13.80
C ARG A 92 6.45 -11.45 14.32
N ASP A 93 7.46 -12.14 14.82
CA ASP A 93 7.35 -13.44 15.50
C ASP A 93 6.65 -14.48 14.60
N GLU A 94 5.44 -14.92 14.95
CA GLU A 94 4.68 -15.87 14.11
C GLU A 94 3.99 -15.22 12.91
N GLY A 95 4.08 -13.90 12.81
CA GLY A 95 3.45 -13.12 11.76
C GLY A 95 1.94 -13.02 11.91
N MET A 96 1.27 -12.76 10.79
CA MET A 96 -0.17 -12.61 10.72
C MET A 96 -0.82 -13.84 10.11
N GLY A 97 -1.87 -14.35 10.75
CA GLY A 97 -2.67 -15.45 10.22
C GLY A 97 -3.35 -15.08 8.89
N ARG A 98 -3.61 -16.09 8.06
CA ARG A 98 -4.16 -15.92 6.70
C ARG A 98 -5.48 -15.15 6.69
N GLU A 99 -6.39 -15.43 7.61
CA GLU A 99 -7.69 -14.76 7.68
C GLU A 99 -7.54 -13.27 7.97
N THR A 100 -6.77 -12.91 9.00
CA THR A 100 -6.47 -11.51 9.33
C THR A 100 -5.78 -10.81 8.16
N PHE A 101 -4.84 -11.47 7.50
CA PHE A 101 -4.19 -10.92 6.31
C PHE A 101 -5.19 -10.66 5.18
N SER A 102 -6.14 -11.57 4.97
CA SER A 102 -7.23 -11.37 3.99
C SER A 102 -8.09 -10.15 4.31
N GLN A 103 -8.39 -9.91 5.60
CA GLN A 103 -9.13 -8.71 6.04
C GLN A 103 -8.33 -7.43 5.75
N TYR A 104 -7.01 -7.44 5.95
CA TYR A 104 -6.16 -6.31 5.59
C TYR A 104 -6.05 -6.10 4.08
N LEU A 105 -6.05 -7.16 3.28
CA LEU A 105 -6.10 -7.03 1.82
C LEU A 105 -7.40 -6.34 1.38
N ASP A 106 -8.55 -6.77 1.89
CA ASP A 106 -9.81 -6.12 1.55
C ASP A 106 -9.87 -4.67 2.04
N LEU A 107 -9.37 -4.41 3.26
CA LEU A 107 -9.26 -3.05 3.78
C LEU A 107 -8.36 -2.16 2.90
N TRP A 108 -7.22 -2.67 2.44
CA TRP A 108 -6.35 -1.96 1.51
C TRP A 108 -7.08 -1.57 0.24
N ARG A 109 -7.78 -2.52 -0.39
CA ARG A 109 -8.58 -2.27 -1.59
C ARG A 109 -9.63 -1.19 -1.34
N GLN A 110 -10.41 -1.30 -0.27
CA GLN A 110 -11.43 -0.31 0.07
C GLN A 110 -10.85 1.09 0.32
N LEU A 111 -9.68 1.19 0.95
CA LEU A 111 -9.04 2.47 1.22
C LEU A 111 -8.51 3.13 -0.06
N ILE A 112 -7.98 2.33 -1.00
CA ILE A 112 -7.59 2.82 -2.32
C ILE A 112 -8.82 3.29 -3.12
N GLU A 113 -9.87 2.48 -3.20
CA GLU A 113 -11.12 2.86 -3.90
C GLU A 113 -11.75 4.14 -3.30
N ARG A 114 -11.69 4.30 -1.97
CA ARG A 114 -12.16 5.52 -1.30
C ARG A 114 -11.30 6.74 -1.62
N TRP A 115 -9.98 6.56 -1.69
CA TRP A 115 -9.06 7.61 -2.07
C TRP A 115 -9.30 8.07 -3.51
N GLU A 116 -9.37 7.13 -4.46
CA GLU A 116 -9.67 7.41 -5.87
C GLU A 116 -10.95 8.23 -6.01
N LYS A 117 -12.01 7.79 -5.34
CA LYS A 117 -13.29 8.52 -5.31
C LYS A 117 -13.18 9.92 -4.69
N ALA A 118 -12.40 10.10 -3.62
CA ALA A 118 -12.23 11.40 -2.97
C ALA A 118 -11.44 12.40 -3.84
N MET A 119 -10.63 11.89 -4.77
CA MET A 119 -9.78 12.70 -5.64
C MET A 119 -10.31 12.87 -7.06
N ASP A 120 -11.47 12.29 -7.36
CA ASP A 120 -12.05 12.18 -8.72
C ASP A 120 -11.07 11.51 -9.72
N PHE A 121 -10.40 10.44 -9.27
CA PHE A 121 -9.49 9.63 -10.08
C PHE A 121 -10.22 8.55 -10.89
#